data_AF-A0A2A4HNH4-F1
#
_entry.id   AF-A0A2A4HNH4-F1
#
_cell.length_a   1.000
_cell.length_b   1.000
_cell.length_c   1.000
_cell.angle_alpha   90.00
_cell.angle_beta   90.00
_cell.angle_gamma   90.00
#
_symmetry.space_group_name_H-M   'P 1'
#
loop_
_entity.id
_entity.type
_entity.pdbx_description
1 polymer ?
#
loop_
_entity_poly.entity_id
_entity_poly.type
_entity_poly.pdbx_seq_one_letter_code
_entity_poly.pdbx_strand_id
1 'polypeptide(L)'
;MSVNVEVLSGLGDKGPAAIVVEAQGKRLLLDAGGALHPGDPITWANALDVDAVLISHDHIDHIGGVAELAKNVPLYCTPLVAKSLPKSRLWRPLPERGTLEIEGITVTTGQAGHSLGGVWLHLAVGNGVFYSGDACFESAVFPFDTPPKAAVALLDASYGSYDQPQAHCIQAISEQLFQPLAFPVPETGRGLEMALWLADEAEARGLTLAIDADIRTNLAALLAMPEALRRPGIDAAIAKVLARGDDKNATLRLVRDRDDTPQQWPDHRLLHTGYLTPDRRAQLAVGKISWQRWNVHLRASHLVALADQLGATQVVPLFTQLSDSELKAWRGLLTNRLCTAQRFTANTRLNTHSCLGSFACPQ
;
A
#
# COMPACT_ATOMS: atom_id res chain seq x y z
N MET A 1 -15.08 26.27 -4.19
CA MET A 1 -13.76 26.65 -4.75
C MET A 1 -13.30 25.54 -5.67
N SER A 2 -12.74 25.86 -6.84
CA SER A 2 -12.19 24.85 -7.76
C SER A 2 -10.98 24.16 -7.14
N VAL A 3 -10.86 22.86 -7.37
CA VAL A 3 -9.69 22.06 -7.00
C VAL A 3 -9.08 21.52 -8.29
N ASN A 4 -7.79 21.75 -8.52
CA ASN A 4 -7.08 21.15 -9.63
C ASN A 4 -6.23 20.00 -9.12
N VAL A 5 -6.23 18.89 -9.85
CA VAL A 5 -5.36 17.76 -9.62
C VAL A 5 -4.48 17.57 -10.84
N GLU A 6 -3.19 17.39 -10.62
CA GLU A 6 -2.19 17.10 -11.64
C GLU A 6 -1.37 15.87 -11.20
N VAL A 7 -1.54 14.76 -11.91
CA VAL A 7 -0.77 13.55 -11.71
C VAL A 7 0.50 13.64 -12.55
N LEU A 8 1.62 13.98 -11.89
CA LEU A 8 2.93 14.11 -12.53
C LEU A 8 3.54 12.75 -12.86
N SER A 9 3.24 11.73 -12.03
CA SER A 9 3.66 10.34 -12.23
C SER A 9 2.73 9.36 -11.49
N GLY A 10 2.73 8.09 -11.91
CA GLY A 10 1.88 7.03 -11.33
C GLY A 10 0.50 6.87 -11.99
N LEU A 11 0.24 7.49 -13.15
CA LEU A 11 -0.98 7.28 -13.94
C LEU A 11 -0.64 6.63 -15.29
N GLY A 12 -1.25 5.49 -15.58
CA GLY A 12 -1.02 4.76 -16.83
C GLY A 12 0.16 3.80 -16.81
N ASP A 13 0.94 3.80 -15.72
CA ASP A 13 2.03 2.88 -15.44
C ASP A 13 2.13 2.55 -13.95
N LYS A 14 2.95 1.55 -13.62
CA LYS A 14 3.48 1.40 -12.26
C LYS A 14 4.73 2.27 -12.18
N GLY A 15 4.53 3.53 -11.84
CA GLY A 15 5.58 4.55 -11.73
C GLY A 15 5.66 5.16 -10.33
N PRO A 16 6.69 5.99 -10.08
CA PRO A 16 6.83 6.72 -8.83
C PRO A 16 5.58 7.58 -8.52
N ALA A 17 5.15 7.62 -7.28
CA ALA A 17 4.00 8.45 -6.88
C ALA A 17 4.37 9.93 -6.82
N ALA A 18 3.69 10.76 -7.63
CA ALA A 18 3.82 12.21 -7.56
C ALA A 18 2.53 12.88 -8.06
N ILE A 19 1.72 13.38 -7.13
CA ILE A 19 0.43 14.01 -7.45
C ILE A 19 0.33 15.38 -6.79
N VAL A 20 0.06 16.42 -7.57
CA VAL A 20 -0.15 17.78 -7.08
C VAL A 20 -1.65 18.04 -6.94
N VAL A 21 -2.05 18.51 -5.76
CA VAL A 21 -3.37 19.07 -5.51
C VAL A 21 -3.23 20.58 -5.31
N GLU A 22 -3.88 21.36 -6.17
CA GLU A 22 -3.94 22.81 -6.09
C GLU A 22 -5.32 23.27 -5.64
N ALA A 23 -5.38 23.99 -4.52
CA ALA A 23 -6.59 24.56 -3.97
C ALA A 23 -6.25 25.76 -3.09
N GLN A 24 -7.16 26.73 -2.99
CA GLN A 24 -6.99 27.90 -2.11
C GLN A 24 -5.69 28.70 -2.35
N GLY A 25 -5.18 28.69 -3.59
CA GLY A 25 -3.92 29.34 -3.95
C GLY A 25 -2.66 28.60 -3.46
N LYS A 26 -2.81 27.34 -3.04
CA LYS A 26 -1.75 26.48 -2.52
C LYS A 26 -1.60 25.22 -3.33
N ARG A 27 -0.37 24.71 -3.44
CA ARG A 27 -0.01 23.48 -4.17
C ARG A 27 0.62 22.49 -3.20
N LEU A 28 -0.08 21.38 -2.94
CA LEU A 28 0.39 20.29 -2.09
C LEU A 28 0.81 19.10 -2.96
N LEU A 29 2.03 18.60 -2.75
CA LEU A 29 2.48 17.35 -3.37
C LEU A 29 2.10 16.17 -2.45
N LEU A 30 1.38 15.19 -3.01
CA LEU A 30 1.07 13.91 -2.39
C LEU A 30 2.07 12.87 -2.93
N ASP A 31 2.89 12.35 -2.03
CA ASP A 31 4.06 11.52 -2.26
C ASP A 31 5.15 12.13 -3.17
N ALA A 32 6.38 11.67 -2.95
CA ALA A 32 7.57 12.06 -3.68
C ALA A 32 8.33 10.80 -4.05
N GLY A 33 7.79 10.06 -5.01
CA GLY A 33 8.25 8.74 -5.41
C GLY A 33 9.62 8.71 -6.07
N GLY A 34 10.43 7.72 -5.71
CA GLY A 34 11.71 7.41 -6.33
C GLY A 34 11.60 6.38 -7.45
N ALA A 35 12.70 6.21 -8.17
CA ALA A 35 12.83 5.23 -9.24
C ALA A 35 12.57 3.79 -8.75
N LEU A 36 11.76 3.04 -9.50
CA LEU A 36 11.47 1.63 -9.24
C LEU A 36 12.60 0.69 -9.67
N HIS A 37 13.40 1.10 -10.65
CA HIS A 37 14.58 0.37 -11.10
C HIS A 37 15.84 1.23 -10.94
N PRO A 38 16.98 0.63 -10.52
CA PRO A 38 18.22 1.37 -10.40
C PRO A 38 18.61 2.08 -11.71
N GLY A 39 18.81 3.39 -11.64
CA GLY A 39 19.24 4.23 -12.76
C GLY A 39 18.11 4.88 -13.56
N ASP A 40 16.84 4.56 -13.31
CA ASP A 40 15.73 5.28 -13.93
C ASP A 40 15.68 6.74 -13.44
N PRO A 41 15.46 7.72 -14.34
CA PRO A 41 15.45 9.13 -13.96
C PRO A 41 14.14 9.52 -13.26
N ILE A 42 14.24 10.37 -12.24
CA ILE A 42 13.09 11.02 -11.60
C ILE A 42 12.82 12.35 -12.31
N THR A 43 11.93 12.35 -13.30
CA THR A 43 11.67 13.53 -14.15
C THR A 43 10.57 14.44 -13.63
N TRP A 44 9.66 13.93 -12.80
CA TRP A 44 8.49 14.67 -12.29
C TRP A 44 8.87 15.83 -11.35
N ALA A 45 10.05 15.78 -10.71
CA ALA A 45 10.51 16.80 -9.75
C ALA A 45 11.06 18.07 -10.43
N ASN A 46 11.30 18.04 -11.74
CA ASN A 46 11.93 19.14 -12.46
C ASN A 46 11.09 20.42 -12.41
N ALA A 47 11.69 21.51 -11.89
CA ALA A 47 11.05 22.81 -11.72
C ALA A 47 9.71 22.75 -10.95
N LEU A 48 9.58 21.78 -10.04
CA LEU A 48 8.39 21.63 -9.21
C LEU A 48 8.32 22.76 -8.17
N ASP A 49 7.21 23.49 -8.19
CA ASP A 49 6.90 24.58 -7.27
C ASP A 49 5.69 24.19 -6.42
N VAL A 50 5.93 23.84 -5.15
CA VAL A 50 4.91 23.35 -4.21
C VAL A 50 5.13 23.96 -2.83
N ASP A 51 4.03 24.23 -2.14
CA ASP A 51 4.05 24.83 -0.80
C ASP A 51 4.36 23.80 0.29
N ALA A 52 3.98 22.53 0.09
CA ALA A 52 4.30 21.45 1.01
C ALA A 52 4.21 20.07 0.33
N VAL A 53 4.84 19.08 0.96
CA VAL A 53 4.90 17.68 0.53
C VAL A 53 4.36 16.80 1.66
N LEU A 54 3.47 15.87 1.33
CA LEU A 54 2.90 14.91 2.26
C LEU A 54 3.24 13.50 1.80
N ILE A 55 3.90 12.72 2.65
CA ILE A 55 4.29 11.34 2.36
C ILE A 55 3.34 10.38 3.07
N SER A 56 2.75 9.47 2.29
CA SER A 56 1.82 8.44 2.75
C SER A 56 2.54 7.33 3.51
N HIS A 57 3.64 6.80 2.96
CA HIS A 57 4.42 5.71 3.55
C HIS A 57 5.87 5.66 3.02
N ASP A 58 6.65 4.69 3.49
CA ASP A 58 8.11 4.66 3.39
C ASP A 58 8.68 3.84 2.23
N HIS A 59 7.85 3.29 1.34
CA HIS A 59 8.35 2.60 0.16
C HIS A 59 9.02 3.57 -0.81
N ILE A 60 10.05 3.07 -1.50
CA ILE A 60 10.93 3.90 -2.34
C ILE A 60 10.17 4.63 -3.44
N ASP A 61 9.14 4.03 -4.01
CA ASP A 61 8.26 4.60 -5.02
C ASP A 61 7.27 5.65 -4.49
N HIS A 62 7.27 5.91 -3.18
CA HIS A 62 6.48 6.97 -2.53
C HIS A 62 7.34 8.03 -1.82
N ILE A 63 8.55 7.67 -1.34
CA ILE A 63 9.44 8.56 -0.58
C ILE A 63 10.78 8.85 -1.26
N GLY A 64 11.21 8.01 -2.20
CA GLY A 64 12.58 8.02 -2.72
C GLY A 64 12.99 9.30 -3.47
N GLY A 65 12.03 10.01 -4.04
CA GLY A 65 12.22 11.27 -4.75
C GLY A 65 12.30 12.48 -3.83
N VAL A 66 12.17 12.33 -2.50
CA VAL A 66 12.39 13.43 -1.55
C VAL A 66 13.78 14.04 -1.68
N ALA A 67 14.77 13.26 -2.13
CA ALA A 67 16.13 13.74 -2.36
C ALA A 67 16.24 14.77 -3.51
N GLU A 68 15.30 14.74 -4.46
CA GLU A 68 15.25 15.64 -5.61
C GLU A 68 14.56 16.98 -5.28
N LEU A 69 13.86 17.05 -4.14
CA LEU A 69 13.11 18.22 -3.74
C LEU A 69 13.98 19.27 -3.05
N ALA A 70 13.60 20.54 -3.20
CA ALA A 70 14.25 21.63 -2.49
C ALA A 70 14.13 21.44 -0.97
N LYS A 71 15.26 21.52 -0.26
CA LYS A 71 15.37 21.18 1.18
C LYS A 71 14.47 22.02 2.09
N ASN A 72 14.08 23.21 1.65
CA ASN A 72 13.25 24.15 2.40
C ASN A 72 11.74 23.91 2.23
N VAL A 73 11.31 23.09 1.26
CA VAL A 73 9.89 22.75 1.10
C VAL A 73 9.45 21.96 2.33
N PRO A 74 8.43 22.41 3.09
CA PRO A 74 7.87 21.67 4.22
C PRO A 74 7.48 20.24 3.82
N LEU A 75 7.93 19.26 4.59
CA LEU A 75 7.59 17.84 4.39
C LEU A 75 6.84 17.33 5.61
N TYR A 76 5.77 16.60 5.37
CA TYR A 76 4.92 15.99 6.38
C TYR A 76 4.85 14.48 6.18
N CYS A 77 5.10 13.71 7.23
CA CYS A 77 4.95 12.26 7.22
C CYS A 77 4.76 11.76 8.66
N THR A 78 4.34 10.51 8.86
CA THR A 78 4.29 9.95 10.20
C THR A 78 5.71 9.78 10.78
N PRO A 79 5.88 9.77 12.11
CA PRO A 79 7.18 9.57 12.75
C PRO A 79 7.89 8.26 12.36
N LEU A 80 7.12 7.22 12.01
CA LEU A 80 7.68 5.95 11.54
C LEU A 80 8.25 6.08 10.13
N VAL A 81 7.50 6.70 9.21
CA VAL A 81 7.94 6.98 7.84
C VAL A 81 9.17 7.90 7.82
N ALA A 82 9.26 8.83 8.78
CA ALA A 82 10.39 9.75 8.89
C ALA A 82 11.76 9.06 9.07
N LYS A 83 11.78 7.82 9.57
CA LYS A 83 13.02 7.03 9.73
C LYS A 83 13.69 6.70 8.40
N SER A 84 12.92 6.68 7.31
CA SER A 84 13.38 6.40 5.95
C SER A 84 13.77 7.67 5.18
N LEU A 85 13.59 8.86 5.77
CA LEU A 85 14.01 10.10 5.16
C LEU A 85 15.54 10.28 5.18
N PRO A 86 16.11 11.05 4.23
CA PRO A 86 17.49 11.49 4.33
C PRO A 86 17.74 12.21 5.66
N LYS A 87 18.83 11.90 6.37
CA LYS A 87 19.13 12.42 7.73
C LYS A 87 19.07 13.94 7.88
N SER A 88 19.32 14.70 6.81
CA SER A 88 19.30 16.16 6.81
C SER A 88 17.96 16.78 6.41
N ARG A 89 16.97 15.94 6.05
CA ARG A 89 15.66 16.39 5.61
C ARG A 89 14.82 16.77 6.83
N LEU A 90 14.49 18.06 6.93
CA LEU A 90 13.52 18.55 7.91
C LEU A 90 12.13 18.04 7.55
N TRP A 91 11.38 17.63 8.57
CA TRP A 91 10.02 17.13 8.44
C TRP A 91 9.17 17.56 9.63
N ARG A 92 7.85 17.46 9.47
CA ARG A 92 6.83 17.73 10.48
C ARG A 92 5.91 16.52 10.60
N PRO A 93 5.42 16.18 11.80
CA PRO A 93 4.61 14.98 11.97
C PRO A 93 3.23 15.11 11.35
N LEU A 94 2.86 14.11 10.55
CA LEU A 94 1.46 13.73 10.33
C LEU A 94 1.03 12.81 11.47
N PRO A 95 -0.20 12.96 12.01
CA PRO A 95 -0.75 11.96 12.90
C PRO A 95 -1.04 10.67 12.11
N GLU A 96 -0.94 9.50 12.74
CA GLU A 96 -1.41 8.24 12.14
C GLU A 96 -2.93 8.21 12.04
N ARG A 97 -3.61 8.96 12.91
CA ARG A 97 -5.05 9.24 12.88
C ARG A 97 -5.33 10.64 13.39
N GLY A 98 -6.10 11.41 12.63
CA GLY A 98 -6.57 12.72 13.07
C GLY A 98 -6.42 13.76 11.98
N THR A 99 -6.36 15.02 12.40
CA THR A 99 -6.44 16.16 11.50
C THR A 99 -5.39 17.20 11.85
N LEU A 100 -4.82 17.86 10.84
CA LEU A 100 -3.93 19.00 10.98
C LEU A 100 -4.16 20.03 9.86
N GLU A 101 -3.74 21.27 10.09
CA GLU A 101 -3.73 22.31 9.06
C GLU A 101 -2.36 22.37 8.36
N ILE A 102 -2.35 22.26 7.03
CA ILE A 102 -1.15 22.40 6.20
C ILE A 102 -1.44 23.49 5.17
N GLU A 103 -0.72 24.60 5.24
CA GLU A 103 -0.88 25.73 4.31
C GLU A 103 -2.32 26.26 4.22
N GLY A 104 -3.10 26.14 5.31
CA GLY A 104 -4.52 26.55 5.35
C GLY A 104 -5.50 25.51 4.77
N ILE A 105 -5.00 24.32 4.43
CA ILE A 105 -5.82 23.17 4.03
C ILE A 105 -5.86 22.18 5.20
N THR A 106 -7.08 21.87 5.65
CA THR A 106 -7.31 20.79 6.60
C THR A 106 -6.99 19.44 5.96
N VAL A 107 -6.04 18.72 6.54
CA VAL A 107 -5.62 17.38 6.13
C VAL A 107 -6.00 16.39 7.22
N THR A 108 -6.73 15.34 6.86
CA THR A 108 -7.07 14.22 7.74
C THR A 108 -6.32 12.97 7.29
N THR A 109 -5.84 12.19 8.25
CA THR A 109 -5.14 10.93 8.03
C THR A 109 -5.81 9.78 8.77
N GLY A 110 -5.63 8.58 8.23
CA GLY A 110 -5.93 7.31 8.87
C GLY A 110 -5.07 6.22 8.28
N GLN A 111 -4.99 5.08 8.96
CA GLN A 111 -4.14 3.96 8.59
C GLN A 111 -4.59 3.35 7.26
N ALA A 112 -3.63 3.03 6.39
CA ALA A 112 -3.90 2.52 5.04
C ALA A 112 -3.89 0.99 4.94
N GLY A 113 -3.65 0.27 6.03
CA GLY A 113 -3.63 -1.19 6.06
C GLY A 113 -2.50 -1.86 5.25
N HIS A 114 -1.59 -1.07 4.66
CA HIS A 114 -0.53 -1.55 3.78
C HIS A 114 0.80 -1.75 4.50
N SER A 115 1.24 -0.76 5.26
CA SER A 115 2.54 -0.75 5.93
C SER A 115 2.48 -0.10 7.31
N LEU A 116 3.53 -0.30 8.10
CA LEU A 116 3.62 0.21 9.47
C LEU A 116 3.81 1.73 9.48
N GLY A 117 2.80 2.45 9.97
CA GLY A 117 2.79 3.92 9.98
C GLY A 117 2.43 4.54 8.63
N GLY A 118 2.00 3.74 7.65
CA GLY A 118 1.47 4.20 6.38
C GLY A 118 0.03 4.71 6.52
N VAL A 119 -0.24 5.88 5.95
CA VAL A 119 -1.55 6.55 6.05
C VAL A 119 -2.12 6.89 4.67
N TRP A 120 -3.45 6.86 4.58
CA TRP A 120 -4.15 7.59 3.51
C TRP A 120 -4.28 9.07 3.88
N LEU A 121 -4.47 9.93 2.88
CA LEU A 121 -4.60 11.37 3.03
C LEU A 121 -5.97 11.84 2.53
N HIS A 122 -6.65 12.69 3.30
CA HIS A 122 -7.87 13.38 2.88
C HIS A 122 -7.69 14.88 3.04
N LEU A 123 -7.91 15.63 1.95
CA LEU A 123 -7.81 17.08 1.91
C LEU A 123 -9.23 17.66 1.87
N ALA A 124 -9.58 18.52 2.84
CA ALA A 124 -10.88 19.16 2.92
C ALA A 124 -11.00 20.38 1.97
N VAL A 125 -10.84 20.12 0.68
CA VAL A 125 -10.94 21.12 -0.40
C VAL A 125 -12.00 20.72 -1.40
N GLY A 126 -12.75 21.69 -1.92
CA GLY A 126 -13.89 21.41 -2.80
C GLY A 126 -14.93 20.53 -2.08
N ASN A 127 -15.22 19.35 -2.64
CA ASN A 127 -16.07 18.32 -2.02
C ASN A 127 -15.23 17.13 -1.49
N GLY A 128 -13.95 17.37 -1.15
CA GLY A 128 -13.00 16.39 -0.66
C GLY A 128 -12.15 15.75 -1.76
N VAL A 129 -10.85 15.66 -1.51
CA VAL A 129 -9.89 14.87 -2.29
C VAL A 129 -9.30 13.80 -1.37
N PHE A 130 -9.47 12.54 -1.75
CA PHE A 130 -8.91 11.40 -1.05
C PHE A 130 -7.77 10.79 -1.86
N TYR A 131 -6.66 10.49 -1.20
CA TYR A 131 -5.52 9.77 -1.75
C TYR A 131 -5.18 8.58 -0.85
N SER A 132 -5.19 7.38 -1.40
CA SER A 132 -4.98 6.17 -0.60
C SER A 132 -3.53 5.93 -0.20
N GLY A 133 -2.55 6.50 -0.92
CA GLY A 133 -1.21 5.90 -0.98
C GLY A 133 -1.32 4.47 -1.53
N ASP A 134 -0.46 3.57 -1.08
CA ASP A 134 -0.73 2.13 -1.14
C ASP A 134 -1.67 1.72 -0.01
N ALA A 135 -2.67 0.89 -0.31
CA ALA A 135 -3.71 0.54 0.66
C ALA A 135 -4.10 -0.94 0.61
N CYS A 136 -4.45 -1.53 1.76
CA CYS A 136 -4.94 -2.90 1.82
C CYS A 136 -6.07 -3.08 2.83
N PHE A 137 -7.17 -3.69 2.40
CA PHE A 137 -8.31 -4.01 3.29
C PHE A 137 -8.14 -5.37 3.98
N GLU A 138 -7.35 -6.26 3.40
CA GLU A 138 -7.25 -7.67 3.78
C GLU A 138 -6.10 -7.97 4.75
N SER A 139 -5.27 -6.97 5.09
CA SER A 139 -4.15 -7.20 6.01
C SER A 139 -4.65 -7.71 7.36
N ALA A 140 -4.04 -8.77 7.87
CA ALA A 140 -4.33 -9.32 9.19
C ALA A 140 -3.63 -8.54 10.32
N VAL A 141 -2.60 -7.76 9.99
CA VAL A 141 -1.77 -7.04 10.96
C VAL A 141 -2.06 -5.55 10.94
N PHE A 142 -2.18 -4.93 9.77
CA PHE A 142 -2.32 -3.48 9.66
C PHE A 142 -3.80 -3.07 9.53
N PRO A 143 -4.25 -2.09 10.32
CA PRO A 143 -5.62 -1.58 10.24
C PRO A 143 -5.80 -0.68 9.01
N PHE A 144 -7.00 -0.72 8.43
CA PHE A 144 -7.46 0.29 7.48
C PHE A 144 -8.56 1.12 8.15
N ASP A 145 -8.35 2.42 8.32
CA ASP A 145 -9.36 3.29 8.93
C ASP A 145 -10.32 3.84 7.86
N THR A 146 -11.61 3.91 8.18
CA THR A 146 -12.64 4.45 7.27
C THR A 146 -12.44 5.95 7.01
N PRO A 147 -12.19 6.40 5.75
CA PRO A 147 -12.03 7.81 5.44
C PRO A 147 -13.35 8.60 5.37
N PRO A 148 -13.30 9.94 5.52
CA PRO A 148 -14.42 10.84 5.21
C PRO A 148 -14.85 10.78 3.74
N LYS A 149 -16.04 11.30 3.43
CA LYS A 149 -16.51 11.45 2.04
C LYS A 149 -15.56 12.33 1.21
N ALA A 150 -15.38 11.98 -0.06
CA ALA A 150 -14.57 12.73 -1.01
C ALA A 150 -15.11 12.56 -2.44
N ALA A 151 -15.29 13.66 -3.16
CA ALA A 151 -15.76 13.64 -4.54
C ALA A 151 -14.67 13.19 -5.53
N VAL A 152 -13.39 13.40 -5.19
CA VAL A 152 -12.24 12.90 -5.96
C VAL A 152 -11.54 11.81 -5.14
N ALA A 153 -11.33 10.65 -5.75
CA ALA A 153 -10.62 9.53 -5.16
C ALA A 153 -9.42 9.15 -6.06
N LEU A 154 -8.22 9.25 -5.50
CA LEU A 154 -6.95 8.86 -6.09
C LEU A 154 -6.54 7.53 -5.43
N LEU A 155 -6.76 6.41 -6.11
CA LEU A 155 -6.78 5.09 -5.48
C LEU A 155 -5.65 4.19 -5.98
N ASP A 156 -5.06 3.44 -5.04
CA ASP A 156 -4.14 2.32 -5.30
C ASP A 156 -4.83 1.30 -6.18
N ALA A 157 -4.40 1.21 -7.43
CA ALA A 157 -4.82 0.20 -8.37
C ALA A 157 -3.64 -0.70 -8.75
N SER A 158 -2.62 -0.89 -7.89
CA SER A 158 -1.41 -1.68 -8.18
C SER A 158 -1.68 -3.11 -8.68
N TYR A 159 -2.88 -3.64 -8.44
CA TYR A 159 -3.35 -4.94 -8.91
C TYR A 159 -4.16 -4.90 -10.20
N GLY A 160 -4.41 -3.73 -10.79
CA GLY A 160 -5.28 -3.55 -11.94
C GLY A 160 -6.67 -4.11 -11.67
N SER A 161 -7.22 -4.79 -12.67
CA SER A 161 -8.51 -5.48 -12.59
C SER A 161 -8.51 -6.80 -11.80
N TYR A 162 -7.40 -7.18 -11.14
CA TYR A 162 -7.34 -8.40 -10.32
C TYR A 162 -8.26 -8.32 -9.10
N ASP A 163 -9.02 -9.40 -8.87
CA ASP A 163 -10.04 -9.42 -7.83
C ASP A 163 -10.14 -10.72 -7.02
N GLN A 164 -9.07 -11.52 -6.95
CA GLN A 164 -9.10 -12.76 -6.17
C GLN A 164 -8.81 -12.49 -4.67
N PRO A 165 -9.70 -12.89 -3.74
CA PRO A 165 -9.55 -12.61 -2.31
C PRO A 165 -8.33 -13.26 -1.64
N GLN A 166 -7.88 -12.64 -0.56
CA GLN A 166 -6.74 -13.10 0.23
C GLN A 166 -6.94 -14.52 0.77
N ALA A 167 -8.16 -14.89 1.14
CA ALA A 167 -8.48 -16.26 1.59
C ALA A 167 -8.14 -17.33 0.54
N HIS A 168 -8.39 -17.04 -0.74
CA HIS A 168 -8.04 -17.96 -1.83
C HIS A 168 -6.52 -18.00 -2.00
N CYS A 169 -5.85 -16.84 -2.00
CA CYS A 169 -4.40 -16.76 -2.06
C CYS A 169 -3.72 -17.59 -0.96
N ILE A 170 -4.18 -17.44 0.29
CA ILE A 170 -3.71 -18.21 1.44
C ILE A 170 -3.96 -19.70 1.24
N GLN A 171 -5.16 -20.10 0.79
CA GLN A 171 -5.49 -21.50 0.52
C GLN A 171 -4.53 -22.13 -0.49
N ALA A 172 -4.20 -21.43 -1.58
CA ALA A 172 -3.27 -21.91 -2.59
C ALA A 172 -1.82 -22.07 -2.06
N ILE A 173 -1.39 -21.24 -1.11
CA ILE A 173 -0.11 -21.43 -0.41
C ILE A 173 -0.21 -22.61 0.56
N SER A 174 -1.33 -22.70 1.29
CA SER A 174 -1.63 -23.71 2.29
C SER A 174 -1.55 -25.14 1.76
N GLU A 175 -2.00 -25.35 0.52
CA GLU A 175 -1.93 -26.64 -0.20
C GLU A 175 -0.49 -27.08 -0.51
N GLN A 176 0.47 -26.16 -0.52
CA GLN A 176 1.87 -26.44 -0.85
C GLN A 176 2.73 -26.72 0.39
N LEU A 177 2.24 -26.51 1.62
CA LEU A 177 3.05 -26.56 2.85
C LEU A 177 3.62 -27.95 3.22
N PHE A 178 3.17 -29.02 2.56
CA PHE A 178 3.65 -30.38 2.80
C PHE A 178 5.01 -30.69 2.15
N GLN A 179 5.57 -29.75 1.41
CA GLN A 179 6.93 -29.86 0.84
C GLN A 179 7.86 -28.82 1.48
N PRO A 180 9.19 -29.01 1.40
CA PRO A 180 10.14 -28.00 1.85
C PRO A 180 10.00 -26.69 1.06
N LEU A 181 9.66 -25.60 1.77
CA LEU A 181 9.45 -24.28 1.19
C LEU A 181 10.27 -23.22 1.90
N ALA A 182 10.86 -22.32 1.11
CA ALA A 182 11.41 -21.07 1.59
C ALA A 182 10.63 -19.90 0.98
N PHE A 183 10.30 -18.92 1.82
CA PHE A 183 9.47 -17.76 1.49
C PHE A 183 10.29 -16.48 1.62
N PRO A 184 10.91 -15.99 0.54
CA PRO A 184 11.55 -14.68 0.52
C PRO A 184 10.50 -13.57 0.62
N VAL A 185 10.54 -12.81 1.72
CA VAL A 185 9.60 -11.73 2.03
C VAL A 185 10.34 -10.47 2.51
N PRO A 186 9.73 -9.27 2.40
CA PRO A 186 10.23 -8.10 3.10
C PRO A 186 10.28 -8.35 4.61
N GLU A 187 11.22 -7.71 5.30
CA GLU A 187 11.36 -7.82 6.76
C GLU A 187 10.22 -7.17 7.57
N THR A 188 9.40 -6.35 6.90
CA THR A 188 8.17 -5.70 7.40
C THR A 188 6.98 -6.03 6.48
N GLY A 189 5.82 -5.41 6.68
CA GLY A 189 4.65 -5.62 5.81
C GLY A 189 4.17 -7.07 5.82
N ARG A 190 4.00 -7.68 4.64
CA ARG A 190 3.57 -9.09 4.50
C ARG A 190 4.44 -10.09 5.23
N GLY A 191 5.72 -9.79 5.48
CA GLY A 191 6.59 -10.70 6.23
C GLY A 191 6.09 -10.92 7.65
N LEU A 192 5.56 -9.88 8.31
CA LEU A 192 4.99 -9.99 9.64
C LEU A 192 3.69 -10.80 9.61
N GLU A 193 2.83 -10.56 8.63
CA GLU A 193 1.55 -11.28 8.46
C GLU A 193 1.76 -12.77 8.22
N MET A 194 2.67 -13.09 7.29
CA MET A 194 3.01 -14.47 6.97
C MET A 194 3.68 -15.18 8.14
N ALA A 195 4.44 -14.48 8.98
CA ALA A 195 5.03 -15.06 10.19
C ALA A 195 3.98 -15.56 11.17
N LEU A 196 2.92 -14.77 11.41
CA LEU A 196 1.80 -15.16 12.27
C LEU A 196 1.06 -16.36 11.66
N TRP A 197 0.67 -16.27 10.38
CA TRP A 197 -0.07 -17.32 9.70
C TRP A 197 0.71 -18.64 9.60
N LEU A 198 1.98 -18.61 9.20
CA LEU A 198 2.81 -19.81 9.08
C LEU A 198 3.05 -20.47 10.44
N ALA A 199 3.13 -19.69 11.53
CA ALA A 199 3.30 -20.26 12.86
C ALA A 199 2.08 -21.09 13.30
N ASP A 200 0.88 -20.60 13.00
CA ASP A 200 -0.36 -21.34 13.27
C ASP A 200 -0.51 -22.57 12.38
N GLU A 201 -0.23 -22.46 11.08
CA GLU A 201 -0.25 -23.61 10.15
C GLU A 201 0.77 -24.68 10.54
N ALA A 202 1.97 -24.27 10.94
CA ALA A 202 3.02 -25.19 11.34
C ALA A 202 2.63 -25.97 12.60
N GLU A 203 2.08 -25.30 13.61
CA GLU A 203 1.59 -25.96 14.82
C GLU A 203 0.42 -26.92 14.52
N ALA A 204 -0.58 -26.46 13.77
CA ALA A 204 -1.78 -27.24 13.45
C ALA A 204 -1.46 -28.54 12.67
N ARG A 205 -0.39 -28.53 11.88
CA ARG A 205 0.04 -29.64 11.03
C ARG A 205 1.25 -30.42 11.54
N GLY A 206 1.84 -29.99 12.66
CA GLY A 206 3.09 -30.55 13.17
C GLY A 206 4.29 -30.37 12.21
N LEU A 207 4.32 -29.28 11.44
CA LEU A 207 5.43 -28.94 10.54
C LEU A 207 6.51 -28.14 11.28
N THR A 208 7.76 -28.26 10.83
CA THR A 208 8.86 -27.45 11.36
C THR A 208 8.98 -26.14 10.59
N LEU A 209 9.15 -25.03 11.31
CA LEU A 209 9.27 -23.69 10.73
C LEU A 209 10.49 -22.96 11.32
N ALA A 210 11.14 -22.15 10.51
CA ALA A 210 12.11 -21.14 10.93
C ALA A 210 11.67 -19.77 10.43
N ILE A 211 11.84 -18.73 11.25
CA ILE A 211 11.53 -17.34 10.90
C ILE A 211 12.79 -16.51 11.08
N ASP A 212 13.14 -15.72 10.07
CA ASP A 212 14.31 -14.84 10.08
C ASP A 212 14.34 -13.90 11.29
N ALA A 213 15.54 -13.65 11.82
CA ALA A 213 15.75 -12.81 12.98
C ALA A 213 15.32 -11.35 12.74
N ASP A 214 15.45 -10.83 11.51
CA ASP A 214 15.02 -9.47 11.17
C ASP A 214 13.49 -9.36 11.27
N ILE A 215 12.76 -10.37 10.78
CA ILE A 215 11.29 -10.44 10.86
C ILE A 215 10.85 -10.54 12.32
N ARG A 216 11.50 -11.38 13.13
CA ARG A 216 11.23 -11.48 14.58
C ARG A 216 11.50 -10.15 15.31
N THR A 217 12.59 -9.46 14.96
CA THR A 217 12.92 -8.15 15.53
C THR A 217 11.84 -7.13 15.20
N ASN A 218 11.35 -7.11 13.96
CA ASN A 218 10.26 -6.22 13.56
C ASN A 218 8.91 -6.57 14.20
N LEU A 219 8.62 -7.84 14.44
CA LEU A 219 7.45 -8.26 15.24
C LEU A 219 7.54 -7.76 16.69
N ALA A 220 8.71 -7.89 17.32
CA ALA A 220 8.93 -7.38 18.68
C ALA A 220 8.81 -5.85 18.74
N ALA A 221 9.36 -5.15 17.74
CA ALA A 221 9.21 -3.71 17.62
C ALA A 221 7.74 -3.29 17.45
N LEU A 222 6.98 -4.00 16.60
CA LEU A 222 5.54 -3.74 16.41
C LEU A 222 4.74 -3.96 17.70
N LEU A 223 5.06 -5.00 18.48
CA LEU A 223 4.39 -5.29 19.75
C LEU A 223 4.65 -4.22 20.81
N ALA A 224 5.86 -3.64 20.82
CA ALA A 224 6.24 -2.57 21.74
C ALA A 224 5.65 -1.20 21.37
N MET A 225 5.12 -1.04 20.16
CA MET A 225 4.45 0.18 19.71
C MET A 225 3.00 0.29 20.24
N PRO A 226 2.37 1.48 20.16
CA PRO A 226 0.97 1.65 20.54
C PRO A 226 0.06 0.64 19.83
N GLU A 227 -0.86 0.03 20.59
CA GLU A 227 -1.78 -1.01 20.09
C GLU A 227 -2.58 -0.55 18.86
N ALA A 228 -2.93 0.74 18.79
CA ALA A 228 -3.66 1.32 17.68
C ALA A 228 -2.96 1.19 16.30
N LEU A 229 -1.65 0.88 16.25
CA LEU A 229 -0.90 0.71 15.01
C LEU A 229 -1.05 -0.68 14.37
N ARG A 230 -1.71 -1.61 15.06
CA ARG A 230 -1.96 -2.97 14.60
C ARG A 230 -3.40 -3.38 14.84
N ARG A 231 -3.85 -4.45 14.19
CA ARG A 231 -5.21 -4.97 14.37
C ARG A 231 -5.41 -5.52 15.79
N PRO A 232 -6.58 -5.32 16.40
CA PRO A 232 -6.88 -5.88 17.72
C PRO A 232 -6.76 -7.40 17.74
N GLY A 233 -6.30 -7.95 18.87
CA GLY A 233 -6.29 -9.39 19.13
C GLY A 233 -5.08 -10.16 18.58
N ILE A 234 -4.11 -9.49 17.93
CA ILE A 234 -2.94 -10.18 17.35
C ILE A 234 -1.75 -10.30 18.32
N ASP A 235 -1.77 -9.61 19.47
CA ASP A 235 -0.63 -9.56 20.41
C ASP A 235 -0.22 -10.93 20.91
N ALA A 236 -1.19 -11.79 21.22
CA ALA A 236 -0.92 -13.16 21.65
C ALA A 236 -0.26 -13.98 20.53
N ALA A 237 -0.68 -13.79 19.27
CA ALA A 237 -0.07 -14.45 18.13
C ALA A 237 1.37 -13.96 17.90
N ILE A 238 1.62 -12.65 18.04
CA ILE A 238 2.98 -12.09 17.97
C ILE A 238 3.84 -12.68 19.09
N ALA A 239 3.36 -12.67 20.34
CA ALA A 239 4.10 -13.21 21.49
C ALA A 239 4.40 -14.71 21.32
N LYS A 240 3.46 -15.48 20.77
CA LYS A 240 3.65 -16.91 20.43
C LYS A 240 4.78 -17.11 19.43
N VAL A 241 4.81 -16.30 18.35
CA VAL A 241 5.92 -16.35 17.38
C VAL A 241 7.25 -16.02 18.05
N LEU A 242 7.30 -14.95 18.86
CA LEU A 242 8.53 -14.52 19.53
C LEU A 242 9.05 -15.53 20.56
N ALA A 243 8.16 -16.23 21.26
CA ALA A 243 8.52 -17.26 22.23
C ALA A 243 8.98 -18.58 21.56
N ARG A 244 8.61 -18.81 20.30
CA ARG A 244 8.97 -20.04 19.60
C ARG A 244 10.45 -20.06 19.22
N GLY A 245 11.12 -21.18 19.49
CA GLY A 245 12.44 -21.46 18.93
C GLY A 245 12.42 -21.61 17.40
N ASP A 246 13.58 -21.39 16.78
CA ASP A 246 13.79 -21.66 15.36
C ASP A 246 14.44 -23.03 15.15
N ASP A 247 13.90 -23.78 14.20
CA ASP A 247 14.46 -25.06 13.78
C ASP A 247 15.42 -24.85 12.59
N LYS A 248 16.71 -25.16 12.79
CA LYS A 248 17.72 -25.03 11.74
C LYS A 248 17.50 -25.97 10.56
N ASN A 249 16.71 -27.03 10.74
CA ASN A 249 16.36 -28.00 9.71
C ASN A 249 14.88 -27.90 9.32
N ALA A 250 14.27 -26.72 9.53
CA ALA A 250 12.86 -26.50 9.25
C ALA A 250 12.47 -26.80 7.79
N THR A 251 11.35 -27.50 7.61
CA THR A 251 10.74 -27.71 6.30
C THR A 251 10.18 -26.43 5.72
N LEU A 252 9.66 -25.54 6.56
CA LEU A 252 9.19 -24.22 6.16
C LEU A 252 10.18 -23.16 6.64
N ARG A 253 10.51 -22.19 5.79
CA ARG A 253 11.41 -21.09 6.16
C ARG A 253 10.86 -19.77 5.67
N LEU A 254 10.53 -18.88 6.59
CA LEU A 254 10.21 -17.50 6.27
C LEU A 254 11.48 -16.66 6.39
N VAL A 255 11.96 -16.14 5.26
CA VAL A 255 13.26 -15.48 5.19
C VAL A 255 13.14 -14.06 4.68
N ARG A 256 13.98 -13.16 5.20
CA ARG A 256 14.15 -11.85 4.60
C ARG A 256 14.68 -12.05 3.18
N ASP A 257 14.02 -11.42 2.22
CA ASP A 257 14.43 -11.43 0.81
C ASP A 257 15.77 -10.71 0.64
N ARG A 258 16.80 -11.47 0.26
CA ARG A 258 18.16 -10.96 -0.01
C ARG A 258 18.54 -11.17 -1.47
N ASP A 259 17.54 -11.09 -2.36
CA ASP A 259 17.64 -11.53 -3.75
C ASP A 259 18.01 -13.01 -3.89
N ASP A 260 17.43 -13.83 -3.01
CA ASP A 260 17.68 -15.28 -2.95
C ASP A 260 17.42 -15.99 -4.28
N THR A 261 18.32 -16.92 -4.62
CA THR A 261 18.29 -17.73 -5.83
C THR A 261 18.04 -19.21 -5.50
N PRO A 262 17.43 -19.99 -6.42
CA PRO A 262 17.21 -21.41 -6.18
C PRO A 262 18.48 -22.21 -5.83
N GLN A 263 19.65 -21.78 -6.32
CA GLN A 263 20.92 -22.45 -6.07
C GLN A 263 21.38 -22.32 -4.61
N GLN A 264 20.97 -21.25 -3.92
CA GLN A 264 21.23 -21.04 -2.49
C GLN A 264 20.31 -21.89 -1.60
N TRP A 265 19.27 -22.50 -2.20
CA TRP A 265 18.22 -23.24 -1.53
C TRP A 265 18.05 -24.64 -2.14
N PRO A 266 19.10 -25.50 -2.11
CA PRO A 266 19.06 -26.80 -2.80
C PRO A 266 17.99 -27.76 -2.25
N ASP A 267 17.64 -27.62 -0.97
CA ASP A 267 16.68 -28.49 -0.28
C ASP A 267 15.28 -27.89 -0.16
N HIS A 268 15.07 -26.64 -0.62
CA HIS A 268 13.80 -25.93 -0.47
C HIS A 268 13.37 -25.32 -1.80
N ARG A 269 12.08 -25.40 -2.10
CA ARG A 269 11.52 -24.65 -3.23
C ARG A 269 11.22 -23.21 -2.79
N LEU A 270 11.74 -22.24 -3.53
CA LEU A 270 11.41 -20.82 -3.32
C LEU A 270 9.96 -20.56 -3.77
N LEU A 271 9.13 -20.08 -2.84
CA LEU A 271 7.76 -19.64 -3.10
C LEU A 271 7.66 -18.13 -2.85
N HIS A 272 7.65 -17.37 -3.93
CA HIS A 272 7.50 -15.91 -3.87
C HIS A 272 6.04 -15.51 -3.74
N THR A 273 5.77 -14.50 -2.91
CA THR A 273 4.40 -14.07 -2.59
C THR A 273 4.05 -12.64 -2.97
N GLY A 274 4.95 -11.92 -3.65
CA GLY A 274 4.72 -10.52 -4.04
C GLY A 274 5.15 -10.22 -5.47
N TYR A 275 5.52 -8.97 -5.72
CA TYR A 275 6.10 -8.55 -6.99
C TYR A 275 7.32 -9.42 -7.36
N LEU A 276 7.42 -9.76 -8.64
CA LEU A 276 8.54 -10.51 -9.20
C LEU A 276 9.40 -9.59 -10.07
N THR A 277 10.70 -9.57 -9.83
CA THR A 277 11.68 -8.96 -10.73
C THR A 277 11.69 -9.66 -12.09
N PRO A 278 12.21 -9.03 -13.17
CA PRO A 278 12.34 -9.68 -14.47
C PRO A 278 13.00 -11.06 -14.41
N ASP A 279 14.07 -11.20 -13.63
CA ASP A 279 14.81 -12.47 -13.48
C ASP A 279 13.96 -13.54 -12.80
N ARG A 280 13.20 -13.19 -11.75
CA ARG A 280 12.28 -14.12 -11.09
C ARG A 280 11.14 -14.54 -12.02
N ARG A 281 10.63 -13.63 -12.85
CA ARG A 281 9.64 -14.01 -13.88
C ARG A 281 10.22 -15.04 -14.87
N ALA A 282 11.47 -14.88 -15.27
CA ALA A 282 12.16 -15.85 -16.13
C ALA A 282 12.36 -17.20 -15.41
N GLN A 283 12.73 -17.20 -14.13
CA GLN A 283 12.87 -18.42 -13.32
C GLN A 283 11.52 -19.14 -13.13
N LEU A 284 10.44 -18.40 -12.91
CA LEU A 284 9.08 -18.94 -12.80
C LEU A 284 8.65 -19.59 -14.12
N ALA A 285 8.92 -18.95 -15.26
CA ALA A 285 8.55 -19.46 -16.58
C ALA A 285 9.17 -20.82 -16.91
N VAL A 286 10.35 -21.13 -16.35
CA VAL A 286 11.04 -22.42 -16.51
C VAL A 286 10.85 -23.36 -15.30
N GLY A 287 9.93 -23.05 -14.38
CA GLY A 287 9.56 -23.91 -13.26
C GLY A 287 10.58 -24.00 -12.11
N LYS A 288 11.59 -23.12 -12.07
CA LYS A 288 12.64 -23.12 -11.02
C LYS A 288 12.14 -22.62 -9.66
N ILE A 289 11.11 -21.80 -9.65
CA ILE A 289 10.47 -21.25 -8.45
C ILE A 289 8.95 -21.42 -8.53
N SER A 290 8.25 -21.24 -7.42
CA SER A 290 6.80 -21.06 -7.38
C SER A 290 6.43 -19.62 -7.09
N TRP A 291 5.21 -19.23 -7.47
CA TRP A 291 4.64 -17.94 -7.12
C TRP A 291 3.17 -18.07 -6.75
N GLN A 292 2.78 -17.45 -5.65
CA GLN A 292 1.39 -17.30 -5.25
C GLN A 292 1.26 -15.99 -4.48
N ARG A 293 0.50 -15.03 -5.00
CA ARG A 293 0.32 -13.71 -4.40
C ARG A 293 -0.16 -13.81 -2.96
N TRP A 294 0.35 -12.92 -2.11
CA TRP A 294 -0.23 -12.47 -0.86
C TRP A 294 -0.68 -11.03 -1.06
N ASN A 295 -1.98 -10.76 -0.91
CA ASN A 295 -2.55 -9.45 -1.15
C ASN A 295 -2.04 -8.44 -0.13
N VAL A 296 -1.46 -7.36 -0.65
CA VAL A 296 -0.99 -6.20 0.12
C VAL A 296 -1.47 -4.88 -0.50
N HIS A 297 -2.28 -4.94 -1.55
CA HIS A 297 -2.89 -3.79 -2.21
C HIS A 297 -4.40 -4.00 -2.36
N LEU A 298 -5.11 -2.94 -2.74
CA LEU A 298 -6.54 -3.02 -3.04
C LEU A 298 -6.78 -3.94 -4.26
N ARG A 299 -7.86 -4.72 -4.18
CA ARG A 299 -8.40 -5.51 -5.30
C ARG A 299 -9.45 -4.69 -6.03
N ALA A 300 -9.80 -5.07 -7.26
CA ALA A 300 -10.77 -4.33 -8.06
C ALA A 300 -12.10 -4.06 -7.30
N SER A 301 -12.63 -5.05 -6.58
CA SER A 301 -13.82 -4.89 -5.72
C SER A 301 -13.61 -3.94 -4.55
N HIS A 302 -12.42 -3.89 -3.95
CA HIS A 302 -12.10 -2.93 -2.89
C HIS A 302 -12.04 -1.50 -3.42
N LEU A 303 -11.50 -1.27 -4.63
CA LEU A 303 -11.51 0.07 -5.23
C LEU A 303 -12.95 0.57 -5.45
N VAL A 304 -13.83 -0.29 -5.95
CA VAL A 304 -15.25 0.05 -6.13
C VAL A 304 -15.91 0.34 -4.77
N ALA A 305 -15.72 -0.54 -3.79
CA ALA A 305 -16.27 -0.36 -2.44
C ALA A 305 -15.78 0.94 -1.79
N LEU A 306 -14.48 1.27 -1.93
CA LEU A 306 -13.91 2.50 -1.41
C LEU A 306 -14.45 3.72 -2.14
N ALA A 307 -14.55 3.69 -3.48
CA ALA A 307 -15.16 4.77 -4.25
C ALA A 307 -16.63 5.02 -3.85
N ASP A 308 -17.41 3.97 -3.61
CA ASP A 308 -18.80 4.06 -3.15
C ASP A 308 -18.86 4.62 -1.71
N GLN A 309 -18.00 4.12 -0.82
CA GLN A 309 -17.90 4.61 0.56
C GLN A 309 -17.52 6.09 0.61
N LEU A 310 -16.63 6.55 -0.28
CA LEU A 310 -16.25 7.96 -0.40
C LEU A 310 -17.37 8.82 -1.02
N GLY A 311 -18.31 8.21 -1.75
CA GLY A 311 -19.25 8.94 -2.61
C GLY A 311 -18.55 9.64 -3.77
N ALA A 312 -17.46 9.04 -4.26
CA ALA A 312 -16.61 9.64 -5.28
C ALA A 312 -17.34 9.77 -6.61
N THR A 313 -17.25 10.95 -7.21
CA THR A 313 -17.74 11.24 -8.56
C THR A 313 -16.64 11.18 -9.61
N GLN A 314 -15.37 11.27 -9.17
CA GLN A 314 -14.18 11.13 -9.99
C GLN A 314 -13.23 10.16 -9.28
N VAL A 315 -12.82 9.10 -9.98
CA VAL A 315 -11.95 8.05 -9.46
C VAL A 315 -10.80 7.88 -10.43
N VAL A 316 -9.57 8.08 -9.95
CA VAL A 316 -8.33 7.90 -10.68
C VAL A 316 -7.64 6.64 -10.17
N PRO A 317 -7.61 5.55 -10.95
CA PRO A 317 -6.80 4.38 -10.62
C PRO A 317 -5.32 4.68 -10.88
N LEU A 318 -4.53 4.70 -9.81
CA LEU A 318 -3.09 4.97 -9.83
C LEU A 318 -2.26 3.67 -9.79
N PHE A 319 -1.01 3.76 -10.19
CA PHE A 319 0.01 2.70 -10.11
C PHE A 319 -0.31 1.45 -10.94
N THR A 320 -1.12 1.62 -11.99
CA THR A 320 -1.51 0.56 -12.91
C THR A 320 -1.37 0.98 -14.36
N GLN A 321 -1.13 -0.01 -15.21
CA GLN A 321 -1.24 0.17 -16.65
C GLN A 321 -2.69 0.44 -17.04
N LEU A 322 -2.87 1.37 -17.98
CA LEU A 322 -4.16 1.68 -18.60
C LEU A 322 -4.20 1.17 -20.05
N SER A 323 -3.88 -0.11 -20.24
CA SER A 323 -4.07 -0.79 -21.52
C SER A 323 -5.55 -0.81 -21.92
N ASP A 324 -5.86 -1.08 -23.19
CA ASP A 324 -7.24 -1.12 -23.66
C ASP A 324 -8.12 -2.12 -22.87
N SER A 325 -7.55 -3.26 -22.46
CA SER A 325 -8.26 -4.26 -21.64
C SER A 325 -8.53 -3.74 -20.23
N GLU A 326 -7.54 -3.10 -19.59
CA GLU A 326 -7.68 -2.53 -18.25
C GLU A 326 -8.66 -1.34 -18.26
N LEU A 327 -8.57 -0.46 -19.26
CA LEU A 327 -9.53 0.63 -19.44
C LEU A 327 -10.95 0.13 -19.63
N LYS A 328 -11.14 -0.95 -20.39
CA LYS A 328 -12.46 -1.59 -20.55
C LYS A 328 -12.97 -2.13 -19.22
N ALA A 329 -12.12 -2.80 -18.43
CA ALA A 329 -12.48 -3.28 -17.10
C ALA A 329 -12.87 -2.13 -16.16
N TRP A 330 -12.05 -1.08 -16.09
CA TRP A 330 -12.33 0.09 -15.24
C TRP A 330 -13.58 0.85 -15.66
N ARG A 331 -13.86 0.99 -16.97
CA ARG A 331 -15.13 1.57 -17.44
C ARG A 331 -16.33 0.74 -17.00
N GLY A 332 -16.21 -0.59 -16.96
CA GLY A 332 -17.25 -1.48 -16.43
C GLY A 332 -17.47 -1.30 -14.93
N LEU A 333 -16.40 -1.20 -14.15
CA LEU A 333 -16.45 -1.12 -12.69
C LEU A 333 -16.81 0.27 -12.14
N LEU A 334 -16.27 1.33 -12.75
CA LEU A 334 -16.37 2.70 -12.26
C LEU A 334 -17.33 3.57 -13.08
N THR A 335 -17.75 3.10 -14.26
CA THR A 335 -18.72 3.77 -15.14
C THR A 335 -18.28 5.20 -15.52
N ASN A 336 -19.14 6.20 -15.28
CA ASN A 336 -18.87 7.60 -15.55
C ASN A 336 -17.92 8.26 -14.53
N ARG A 337 -17.54 7.55 -13.45
CA ARG A 337 -16.62 8.07 -12.42
C ARG A 337 -15.15 7.96 -12.83
N LEU A 338 -14.82 7.09 -13.77
CA LEU A 338 -13.43 6.88 -14.18
C LEU A 338 -12.82 8.17 -14.75
N CYS A 339 -11.72 8.62 -14.16
CA CYS A 339 -10.89 9.71 -14.65
C CYS A 339 -9.50 9.17 -15.01
N THR A 340 -9.07 9.40 -16.25
CA THR A 340 -7.74 9.02 -16.75
C THR A 340 -6.95 10.22 -17.27
N ALA A 341 -7.39 11.43 -16.94
CA ALA A 341 -6.70 12.66 -17.33
C ALA A 341 -5.55 12.93 -16.35
N GLN A 342 -4.37 13.27 -16.87
CA GLN A 342 -3.24 13.69 -16.03
C GLN A 342 -3.55 14.99 -15.28
N ARG A 343 -4.31 15.91 -15.90
CA ARG A 343 -4.74 17.15 -15.27
C ARG A 343 -6.24 17.34 -15.40
N PHE A 344 -6.90 17.62 -14.29
CA PHE A 344 -8.34 17.87 -14.28
C PHE A 344 -8.76 18.81 -13.14
N THR A 345 -9.91 19.44 -13.32
CA THR A 345 -10.53 20.29 -12.30
C THR A 345 -11.78 19.61 -11.76
N ALA A 346 -11.84 19.44 -10.44
CA ALA A 346 -13.05 18.98 -9.77
C ALA A 346 -13.94 20.19 -9.47
N ASN A 347 -15.12 20.22 -10.11
CA ASN A 347 -16.10 21.27 -9.91
C ASN A 347 -16.94 21.01 -8.65
N THR A 348 -17.17 22.04 -7.83
CA THR A 348 -18.00 21.95 -6.61
C THR A 348 -19.50 21.87 -6.88
N ARG A 349 -19.95 21.62 -8.11
CA ARG A 349 -21.40 21.55 -8.37
C ARG A 349 -21.94 20.27 -7.75
N LEU A 350 -22.74 20.45 -6.69
CA LEU A 350 -23.62 19.44 -6.12
C LEU A 350 -24.48 18.86 -7.25
N ASN A 351 -24.16 17.65 -7.72
CA ASN A 351 -25.17 16.83 -8.36
C ASN A 351 -26.09 16.35 -7.24
N THR A 352 -27.17 17.09 -7.01
CA THR A 352 -28.33 16.62 -6.25
C THR A 352 -28.98 15.49 -7.05
N HIS A 353 -28.43 14.29 -6.98
CA HIS A 353 -29.20 13.09 -7.32
C HIS A 353 -30.01 12.73 -6.08
N SER A 354 -31.29 13.16 -6.07
CA SER A 354 -32.26 12.68 -5.11
C SER A 354 -32.52 11.20 -5.38
N CYS A 355 -31.88 10.32 -4.62
CA CYS A 355 -32.32 8.94 -4.49
C CYS A 355 -33.03 8.80 -3.15
N LEU A 356 -34.33 9.11 -3.14
CA LEU A 356 -35.25 8.58 -2.14
C LEU A 356 -35.38 7.08 -2.42
N GLY A 357 -34.72 6.28 -1.59
CA GLY A 357 -34.80 4.83 -1.62
C GLY A 357 -34.48 4.28 -0.25
N SER A 358 -35.44 4.38 0.68
CA SER A 358 -35.36 3.69 1.96
C SER A 358 -35.33 2.18 1.71
N PHE A 359 -34.27 1.51 2.14
CA PHE A 359 -34.29 0.08 2.37
C PHE A 359 -34.16 -0.18 3.87
N ALA A 360 -35.25 -0.67 4.44
CA ALA A 360 -35.32 -1.17 5.79
C ALA A 360 -34.52 -2.48 5.89
N CYS A 361 -33.76 -2.61 6.98
CA CYS A 361 -33.06 -3.82 7.36
C CYS A 361 -34.06 -4.76 8.08
N PRO A 362 -34.20 -6.05 7.70
CA PRO A 362 -34.73 -7.05 8.60
C PRO A 362 -33.64 -7.55 9.56
N GLN A 363 -34.08 -7.90 10.77
CA GLN A 363 -33.33 -8.18 11.99
C GLN A 363 -32.29 -9.29 11.88
#